data_AF-A0A1Y4JJ81-F1
#
_entry.id   AF-A0A1Y4JJ81-F1
#
_cell.length_a   1.000
_cell.length_b   1.000
_cell.length_c   1.000
_cell.angle_alpha   90.00
_cell.angle_beta   90.00
_cell.angle_gamma   90.00
#
_symmetry.space_group_name_H-M   'P 1'
#
loop_
_entity.id
_entity.type
_entity.pdbx_description
1 polymer ?
#
loop_
_entity_poly.entity_id
_entity_poly.type
_entity_poly.pdbx_seq_one_letter_code
_entity_poly.pdbx_strand_id
1 'polypeptide(L)'
;MIRFLTKFVGTYGYDSLKEFFLSIAPSFKYNLQLPVISFSAVTAIVSESIGITPVLAMAMLVAIVSEMWTGIRASKVQGIGFESFRFSRCIIKLCIWLAIIYIIHSFYLESKVMAEGDVVMLLATVFFSIAKVFVMTWFCVEHVTSILENLAVIDGKPKDTLIKQVEILWVTVTDKFKRKVDGTER
;
A
#
# COMPACT_ATOMS: atom_id res chain seq x y z
N MET A 1 2.58 10.74 -26.52
CA MET A 1 2.51 9.70 -25.48
C MET A 1 1.76 10.19 -24.23
N ILE A 2 2.23 11.26 -23.56
CA ILE A 2 1.59 11.82 -22.35
C ILE A 2 0.11 12.20 -22.57
N ARG A 3 -0.24 12.91 -23.64
CA ARG A 3 -1.64 13.25 -23.98
C ARG A 3 -2.55 12.03 -24.18
N PHE A 4 -2.01 10.89 -24.63
CA PHE A 4 -2.78 9.66 -24.84
C PHE A 4 -3.04 8.96 -23.51
N LEU A 5 -2.04 8.91 -22.64
CA LEU A 5 -2.18 8.44 -21.26
C LEU A 5 -3.16 9.30 -20.46
N THR A 6 -3.11 10.63 -20.58
CA THR A 6 -4.07 11.51 -19.92
C THR A 6 -5.50 11.27 -20.41
N LYS A 7 -5.70 11.05 -21.72
CA LYS A 7 -7.03 10.73 -22.28
C LYS A 7 -7.54 9.36 -21.81
N PHE A 8 -6.66 8.37 -21.76
CA PHE A 8 -6.97 7.02 -21.28
C PHE A 8 -7.36 7.05 -19.80
N VAL A 9 -6.55 7.69 -18.96
CA VAL A 9 -6.78 7.86 -17.52
C VAL A 9 -8.03 8.70 -17.24
N GLY A 10 -8.29 9.73 -18.06
CA GLY A 10 -9.53 10.51 -18.04
C GLY A 10 -10.78 9.68 -18.34
N THR A 11 -10.66 8.61 -19.12
CA THR A 11 -11.78 7.68 -19.38
C THR A 11 -12.20 6.94 -18.11
N TYR A 12 -11.32 6.81 -17.12
CA TYR A 12 -11.61 6.19 -15.81
C TYR A 12 -12.00 7.21 -14.72
N GLY A 13 -12.23 8.47 -15.11
CA GLY A 13 -12.67 9.58 -14.27
C GLY A 13 -11.58 10.20 -13.40
N TYR A 14 -10.31 10.05 -13.78
CA TYR A 14 -9.21 10.81 -13.17
C TYR A 14 -9.01 12.11 -13.95
N ASP A 15 -9.03 13.26 -13.28
CA ASP A 15 -8.91 14.56 -13.96
C ASP A 15 -7.46 14.81 -14.40
N SER A 16 -6.50 14.08 -13.84
CA SER A 16 -5.08 14.14 -14.24
C SER A 16 -4.30 12.87 -13.92
N LEU A 17 -3.14 12.71 -14.57
CA LEU A 17 -2.15 11.66 -14.22
C LEU A 17 -1.67 11.80 -12.77
N LYS A 18 -1.63 13.01 -12.22
CA LYS A 18 -1.25 13.24 -10.82
C LYS A 18 -2.28 12.61 -9.87
N GLU A 19 -3.57 12.79 -10.14
CA GLU A 19 -4.63 12.16 -9.34
C GLU A 19 -4.62 10.64 -9.44
N PHE A 20 -4.24 10.12 -10.61
CA PHE A 20 -4.06 8.69 -10.80
C PHE A 20 -2.94 8.12 -9.92
N PHE A 21 -1.75 8.73 -9.92
CA PHE A 21 -0.65 8.30 -9.05
C PHE A 21 -0.97 8.47 -7.57
N LEU A 22 -1.59 9.59 -7.18
CA LEU A 22 -2.04 9.80 -5.80
C LEU A 22 -3.13 8.81 -5.38
N SER A 23 -3.92 8.31 -6.33
CA SER A 23 -4.89 7.25 -6.07
C SER A 23 -4.24 5.89 -5.89
N ILE A 24 -3.12 5.62 -6.58
CA ILE A 24 -2.37 4.35 -6.47
C ILE A 24 -1.57 4.30 -5.17
N ALA A 25 -0.98 5.43 -4.78
CA ALA A 25 -0.22 5.58 -3.55
C ALA A 25 -0.76 6.75 -2.69
N PRO A 26 -1.93 6.58 -2.06
CA PRO A 26 -2.49 7.53 -1.09
C PRO A 26 -1.49 8.05 -0.05
N SER A 27 -0.51 7.27 0.39
CA SER A 27 0.53 7.72 1.33
C SER A 27 1.25 9.00 0.88
N PHE A 28 1.44 9.20 -0.42
CA PHE A 28 2.05 10.41 -0.99
C PHE A 28 1.13 11.62 -0.91
N LYS A 29 -0.19 11.42 -0.89
CA LYS A 29 -1.17 12.49 -0.72
C LYS A 29 -1.12 13.10 0.68
N TYR A 30 -0.76 12.29 1.68
CA TYR A 30 -0.76 12.66 3.09
C TYR A 30 0.64 12.82 3.69
N ASN A 31 1.70 12.80 2.87
CA ASN A 31 3.10 12.83 3.34
C ASN A 31 3.44 11.74 4.38
N LEU A 32 2.75 10.59 4.34
CA LEU A 32 2.95 9.47 5.26
C LEU A 32 4.10 8.53 4.82
N GLN A 33 5.03 9.02 4.00
CA GLN A 33 6.12 8.21 3.43
C GLN A 33 7.02 7.60 4.52
N LEU A 34 7.43 8.41 5.50
CA LEU A 34 8.28 7.96 6.62
C LEU A 34 7.66 6.81 7.43
N PRO A 35 6.40 6.92 7.92
CA PRO A 35 5.75 5.81 8.61
C PRO A 35 5.58 4.57 7.72
N VAL A 36 5.17 4.76 6.46
CA VAL A 36 4.92 3.64 5.52
C VAL A 36 6.21 2.87 5.24
N ILE A 37 7.30 3.58 4.93
CA ILE A 37 8.61 2.98 4.65
C ILE A 37 9.13 2.26 5.90
N SER A 38 9.07 2.91 7.06
CA SER A 38 9.57 2.33 8.32
C SER A 38 8.78 1.07 8.70
N PHE A 39 7.44 1.13 8.65
CA PHE A 39 6.58 -0.01 8.95
C PHE A 39 6.79 -1.16 7.97
N SER A 40 6.92 -0.85 6.67
CA SER A 40 7.16 -1.86 5.64
C SER A 40 8.53 -2.52 5.78
N ALA A 41 9.57 -1.76 6.17
CA ALA A 41 10.89 -2.31 6.42
C ALA A 41 10.93 -3.23 7.65
N VAL A 42 10.34 -2.81 8.77
CA VAL A 42 10.25 -3.64 10.00
C VAL A 42 9.47 -4.93 9.72
N THR A 43 8.32 -4.81 9.05
CA THR A 43 7.48 -5.96 8.71
C THR A 43 8.18 -6.91 7.76
N ALA A 44 8.97 -6.40 6.80
CA ALA A 44 9.75 -7.24 5.90
C ALA A 44 10.79 -8.09 6.64
N ILE A 45 11.54 -7.49 7.57
CA ILE A 45 12.54 -8.20 8.38
C ILE A 45 11.88 -9.27 9.26
N VAL A 46 10.79 -8.91 9.94
CA VAL A 46 10.06 -9.83 10.83
C VAL A 46 9.42 -10.98 10.05
N SER A 47 8.82 -10.68 8.90
CA SER A 47 8.13 -11.68 8.08
C SER A 47 9.09 -12.63 7.38
N GLU A 48 10.28 -12.17 6.98
CA GLU A 48 11.34 -13.05 6.45
C GLU A 48 11.84 -14.02 7.52
N SER A 49 11.95 -13.54 8.78
CA SER A 49 12.41 -14.34 9.91
C SER A 49 11.40 -15.41 10.34
N ILE A 50 10.10 -15.17 10.17
CA ILE A 50 9.02 -16.03 10.67
C ILE A 50 8.32 -16.80 9.52
N GLY A 51 8.50 -16.41 8.26
CA GLY A 51 7.82 -17.03 7.12
C GLY A 51 6.34 -16.67 6.99
N ILE A 52 5.91 -15.51 7.51
CA ILE A 52 4.50 -15.04 7.60
C ILE A 52 3.90 -14.68 6.21
N THR A 53 4.66 -14.85 5.13
CA THR A 53 4.25 -14.54 3.76
C THR A 53 2.82 -15.00 3.38
N PRO A 54 2.34 -16.21 3.75
CA PRO A 54 0.95 -16.63 3.47
C PRO A 54 -0.11 -15.80 4.21
N VAL A 55 0.18 -15.39 5.45
CA VAL A 55 -0.70 -14.51 6.24
C VAL A 55 -0.73 -13.11 5.63
N LEU A 56 0.40 -12.62 5.13
CA LEU A 56 0.45 -11.33 4.44
C LEU A 56 -0.37 -11.36 3.14
N ALA A 57 -0.28 -12.44 2.37
CA ALA A 57 -1.14 -12.64 1.19
C ALA A 57 -2.64 -12.69 1.57
N MET A 58 -2.98 -13.31 2.70
CA MET A 58 -4.36 -13.29 3.21
C MET A 58 -4.80 -11.86 3.59
N ALA A 59 -3.94 -11.10 4.25
CA ALA A 59 -4.21 -9.70 4.60
C ALA A 59 -4.43 -8.83 3.36
N MET A 60 -3.67 -9.05 2.29
CA MET A 60 -3.88 -8.38 1.00
C MET A 60 -5.29 -8.66 0.45
N LEU A 61 -5.73 -9.92 0.46
CA LEU A 61 -7.06 -10.29 -0.04
C LEU A 61 -8.17 -9.65 0.80
N VAL A 62 -8.04 -9.66 2.12
CA VAL A 62 -8.98 -8.98 3.03
C VAL A 62 -9.00 -7.48 2.75
N ALA A 63 -7.85 -6.84 2.52
CA ALA A 63 -7.76 -5.42 2.21
C ALA A 63 -8.45 -5.08 0.89
N ILE A 64 -8.28 -5.88 -0.16
CA ILE A 64 -8.95 -5.70 -1.45
C ILE A 64 -10.47 -5.80 -1.30
N VAL A 65 -10.95 -6.86 -0.65
CA VAL A 65 -12.39 -7.06 -0.43
C VAL A 65 -12.98 -5.92 0.41
N SER A 66 -12.24 -5.46 1.42
CA SER A 66 -12.66 -4.36 2.30
C SER A 66 -12.66 -3.02 1.58
N GLU A 67 -11.65 -2.71 0.75
CA GLU A 67 -11.60 -1.48 -0.06
C GLU A 67 -12.79 -1.44 -1.02
N MET A 68 -13.05 -2.57 -1.70
CA MET A 68 -14.17 -2.68 -2.63
C MET A 68 -15.52 -2.52 -1.92
N TRP A 69 -15.72 -3.22 -0.80
CA TRP A 69 -16.95 -3.11 -0.02
C TRP A 69 -17.17 -1.68 0.50
N THR A 70 -16.16 -1.10 1.15
CA THR A 70 -16.26 0.25 1.72
C THR A 70 -16.45 1.31 0.64
N GLY A 71 -15.80 1.18 -0.53
CA GLY A 71 -16.00 2.06 -1.66
C GLY A 71 -17.43 2.02 -2.20
N ILE A 72 -18.02 0.83 -2.31
CA ILE A 72 -19.43 0.65 -2.72
C ILE A 72 -20.37 1.33 -1.73
N ARG A 73 -20.17 1.11 -0.43
CA ARG A 73 -20.99 1.72 0.63
C ARG A 73 -20.86 3.25 0.65
N ALA A 74 -19.64 3.77 0.57
CA ALA A 74 -19.38 5.21 0.50
C ALA A 74 -20.07 5.86 -0.71
N SER A 75 -20.03 5.22 -1.88
CA SER A 75 -20.72 5.71 -3.08
C SER A 75 -22.23 5.78 -2.89
N LYS A 76 -22.83 4.79 -2.23
CA LYS A 76 -24.27 4.77 -1.94
C LYS A 76 -24.68 5.89 -0.98
N VAL A 77 -23.87 6.13 0.06
CA VAL A 77 -24.13 7.21 1.05
C VAL A 77 -24.03 8.59 0.43
N GLN A 78 -23.13 8.80 -0.53
CA GLN A 78 -23.00 10.08 -1.23
C GLN A 78 -24.10 10.33 -2.28
N GLY A 79 -25.02 9.37 -2.50
CA GLY A 79 -26.11 9.51 -3.47
C GLY A 79 -25.65 9.58 -4.93
N ILE A 80 -24.37 9.29 -5.21
CA ILE A 80 -23.82 9.35 -6.56
C ILE A 80 -24.10 7.99 -7.22
N GLY A 81 -24.75 8.01 -8.39
CA GLY A 81 -25.06 6.81 -9.17
C GLY A 81 -23.86 5.88 -9.31
N PHE A 82 -24.13 4.57 -9.32
CA PHE A 82 -23.13 3.51 -9.41
C PHE A 82 -22.46 3.53 -10.78
N GLU A 83 -21.52 4.44 -11.00
CA GLU A 83 -20.76 4.46 -12.23
C GLU A 83 -19.69 3.37 -12.21
N SER A 84 -19.76 2.47 -13.19
CA SER A 84 -18.81 1.38 -13.47
C SER A 84 -17.34 1.86 -13.52
N PHE A 85 -17.12 3.16 -13.76
CA PHE A 85 -15.80 3.79 -13.77
C PHE A 85 -15.14 3.88 -12.40
N ARG A 86 -15.89 4.03 -11.29
CA ARG A 86 -15.30 4.06 -9.93
C ARG A 86 -14.83 2.69 -9.46
N PHE A 87 -15.54 1.64 -9.84
CA PHE A 87 -15.11 0.24 -9.64
C PHE A 87 -13.82 -0.07 -10.43
N SER A 88 -13.70 0.46 -11.65
CA SER A 88 -12.50 0.31 -12.47
C SER A 88 -11.23 0.90 -11.82
N ARG A 89 -11.34 1.89 -10.94
CA ARG A 89 -10.18 2.49 -10.24
C ARG A 89 -9.51 1.50 -9.28
N CYS A 90 -10.32 0.75 -8.53
CA CYS A 90 -9.82 -0.31 -7.65
C CYS A 90 -9.15 -1.43 -8.48
N ILE A 91 -9.78 -1.85 -9.58
CA ILE A 91 -9.21 -2.87 -10.48
C ILE A 91 -7.88 -2.41 -11.08
N ILE A 92 -7.80 -1.19 -11.62
CA ILE A 92 -6.57 -0.68 -12.24
C ILE A 92 -5.46 -0.60 -11.19
N LYS A 93 -5.75 -0.09 -9.99
CA LYS A 93 -4.81 -0.07 -8.87
C LYS A 93 -4.31 -1.49 -8.57
N LEU A 94 -5.23 -2.44 -8.41
CA LEU A 94 -4.91 -3.84 -8.15
C LEU A 94 -4.03 -4.46 -9.24
N CYS A 95 -4.36 -4.25 -10.51
CA CYS A 95 -3.56 -4.75 -11.64
C CYS A 95 -2.12 -4.19 -11.61
N ILE A 96 -1.96 -2.90 -11.32
CA ILE A 96 -0.63 -2.26 -11.24
C ILE A 96 0.18 -2.87 -10.09
N TRP A 97 -0.42 -2.99 -8.91
CA TRP A 97 0.25 -3.57 -7.76
C TRP A 97 0.62 -5.03 -7.96
N LEU A 98 -0.28 -5.84 -8.52
CA LEU A 98 0.01 -7.24 -8.86
C LEU A 98 1.14 -7.34 -9.89
N ALA A 99 1.19 -6.45 -10.88
CA ALA A 99 2.30 -6.42 -11.83
C ALA A 99 3.63 -6.09 -11.15
N ILE A 100 3.68 -5.09 -10.25
CA ILE A 100 4.89 -4.75 -9.50
C ILE A 100 5.35 -5.95 -8.64
N ILE A 101 4.43 -6.57 -7.90
CA ILE A 101 4.73 -7.74 -7.06
C ILE A 101 5.23 -8.91 -7.92
N TYR A 102 4.59 -9.15 -9.07
CA TYR A 102 5.00 -10.19 -10.01
C TYR A 102 6.41 -9.98 -10.55
N ILE A 103 6.75 -8.75 -10.96
CA ILE A 103 8.08 -8.41 -11.47
C ILE A 103 9.14 -8.70 -10.39
N ILE A 104 8.94 -8.21 -9.16
CA ILE A 104 9.87 -8.41 -8.05
C ILE A 104 9.99 -9.91 -7.69
N HIS A 105 8.86 -10.62 -7.68
CA HIS A 105 8.86 -12.05 -7.40
C HIS A 105 9.56 -12.87 -8.50
N SER A 106 9.46 -12.45 -9.76
CA SER A 106 10.15 -13.08 -10.88
C SER A 106 11.67 -12.96 -10.73
N PHE A 107 12.17 -11.76 -10.38
CA PHE A 107 13.59 -11.55 -10.07
C PHE A 107 14.06 -12.34 -8.84
N TYR A 108 13.23 -12.45 -7.80
CA TYR A 108 13.51 -13.33 -6.66
C TYR A 108 13.69 -14.79 -7.08
N LEU A 109 12.81 -15.33 -7.94
CA LEU A 109 12.91 -16.70 -8.41
C LEU A 109 14.17 -16.93 -9.26
N GLU A 110 14.46 -16.02 -10.18
CA GLU A 110 15.64 -16.09 -11.05
C GLU A 110 16.94 -16.04 -10.22
N SER A 111 17.04 -15.07 -9.29
CA SER A 111 18.19 -14.96 -8.39
C SER A 111 18.38 -16.19 -7.52
N LYS A 112 17.28 -16.78 -7.01
CA LYS A 112 17.32 -17.99 -6.19
C LYS A 112 17.82 -19.21 -6.95
N VAL A 113 17.39 -19.38 -8.21
CA VAL A 113 17.83 -20.51 -9.06
C VAL A 113 19.32 -20.42 -9.38
N MET A 114 19.85 -19.21 -9.56
CA MET A 114 21.25 -18.98 -9.90
C MET A 114 22.15 -18.75 -8.68
N ALA A 115 21.62 -18.91 -7.45
CA ALA A 115 22.36 -18.66 -6.21
C ALA A 115 23.39 -19.73 -5.85
N GLU A 116 23.42 -20.87 -6.56
CA GLU A 116 24.39 -21.94 -6.30
C GLU A 116 25.81 -21.50 -6.72
N GLY A 117 26.61 -21.12 -5.73
CA GLY A 117 28.04 -20.82 -5.89
C GLY A 117 28.38 -19.36 -6.17
N ASP A 118 27.39 -18.48 -6.38
CA ASP A 118 27.59 -17.05 -6.62
C ASP A 118 27.06 -16.20 -5.46
N VAL A 119 27.99 -15.54 -4.75
CA VAL A 119 27.71 -14.63 -3.63
C VAL A 119 26.85 -13.44 -4.08
N VAL A 120 27.01 -12.97 -5.32
CA VAL A 120 26.22 -11.86 -5.87
C VAL A 120 24.76 -12.30 -6.03
N MET A 121 24.52 -13.51 -6.53
CA MET A 121 23.17 -14.05 -6.71
C MET A 121 22.51 -14.40 -5.38
N LEU A 122 23.29 -14.80 -4.37
CA LEU A 122 22.81 -14.97 -3.00
C LEU A 122 22.38 -13.64 -2.38
N LEU A 123 23.18 -12.58 -2.52
CA LEU A 123 22.82 -11.23 -2.08
C LEU A 123 21.58 -10.71 -2.81
N ALA A 124 21.48 -10.94 -4.12
CA ALA A 124 20.30 -10.58 -4.91
C ALA A 124 19.05 -11.32 -4.41
N THR A 125 19.16 -12.61 -4.09
CA THR A 125 18.06 -13.40 -3.53
C THR A 125 17.55 -12.80 -2.23
N VAL A 126 18.44 -12.44 -1.31
CA VAL A 126 18.08 -11.79 -0.04
C VAL A 126 17.42 -10.43 -0.29
N PHE A 127 18.01 -9.61 -1.17
CA PHE A 127 17.45 -8.31 -1.53
C PHE A 127 16.04 -8.42 -2.10
N PHE A 128 15.82 -9.28 -3.09
CA PHE A 128 14.52 -9.45 -3.72
C PHE A 128 13.50 -10.13 -2.79
N SER A 129 13.94 -10.97 -1.85
CA SER A 129 13.06 -11.52 -0.80
C SER A 129 12.52 -10.40 0.09
N ILE A 130 13.41 -9.55 0.60
CA ILE A 130 13.03 -8.38 1.41
C ILE A 130 12.16 -7.41 0.62
N ALA A 131 12.55 -7.09 -0.63
CA ALA A 131 11.81 -6.18 -1.49
C ALA A 131 10.40 -6.70 -1.79
N LYS A 132 10.23 -8.02 -2.01
CA LYS A 132 8.92 -8.64 -2.22
C LYS A 132 8.01 -8.41 -1.03
N VAL A 133 8.48 -8.72 0.18
CA VAL A 133 7.68 -8.56 1.40
C VAL A 133 7.42 -7.08 1.72
N PHE A 134 8.39 -6.22 1.47
CA PHE A 134 8.25 -4.77 1.59
C PHE A 134 7.13 -4.24 0.70
N VAL A 135 7.12 -4.61 -0.59
CA VAL A 135 6.08 -4.17 -1.53
C VAL A 135 4.71 -4.77 -1.20
N MET A 136 4.65 -6.02 -0.75
CA MET A 136 3.39 -6.61 -0.25
C MET A 136 2.85 -5.87 0.98
N THR A 137 3.73 -5.43 1.88
CA THR A 137 3.33 -4.64 3.04
C THR A 137 2.88 -3.25 2.64
N TRP A 138 3.63 -2.60 1.74
CA TRP A 138 3.27 -1.30 1.18
C TRP A 138 1.87 -1.37 0.54
N PHE A 139 1.63 -2.39 -0.29
CA PHE A 139 0.31 -2.65 -0.86
C PHE A 139 -0.81 -2.61 0.20
N CYS A 140 -0.64 -3.34 1.31
CA CYS A 140 -1.61 -3.39 2.40
C CYS A 140 -1.83 -2.00 3.00
N VAL A 141 -0.76 -1.23 3.24
CA VAL A 141 -0.86 0.11 3.82
C VAL A 141 -1.63 1.06 2.89
N GLU A 142 -1.42 1.01 1.57
CA GLU A 142 -2.17 1.86 0.64
C GLU A 142 -3.65 1.48 0.56
N HIS A 143 -3.96 0.18 0.60
CA HIS A 143 -5.35 -0.28 0.61
C HIS A 143 -6.04 0.07 1.93
N VAL A 144 -5.36 -0.05 3.07
CA VAL A 144 -5.86 0.42 4.37
C VAL A 144 -6.11 1.92 4.34
N THR A 145 -5.19 2.71 3.78
CA THR A 145 -5.37 4.16 3.67
C THR A 145 -6.60 4.50 2.82
N SER A 146 -6.80 3.78 1.71
CA SER A 146 -8.00 3.95 0.87
C SER A 146 -9.29 3.52 1.58
N ILE A 147 -9.24 2.46 2.41
CA ILE A 147 -10.37 2.04 3.25
C ILE A 147 -10.72 3.14 4.25
N LEU A 148 -9.73 3.76 4.90
CA LEU A 148 -9.95 4.86 5.84
C LEU A 148 -10.59 6.08 5.17
N GLU A 149 -10.19 6.43 3.95
CA GLU A 149 -10.88 7.50 3.19
C GLU A 149 -12.36 7.16 2.97
N ASN A 150 -12.66 5.90 2.60
CA ASN A 150 -14.03 5.46 2.36
C ASN A 150 -14.86 5.43 3.64
N LEU A 151 -14.28 4.98 4.76
CA LEU A 151 -14.95 4.95 6.06
C LEU A 151 -15.27 6.37 6.55
N ALA A 152 -14.35 7.32 6.40
CA ALA A 152 -14.60 8.71 6.77
C ALA A 152 -15.79 9.30 6.01
N VAL A 153 -15.94 8.95 4.72
CA VAL A 153 -17.10 9.34 3.90
C VAL A 153 -18.39 8.69 4.39
N ILE A 154 -18.36 7.40 4.76
CA ILE A 154 -19.54 6.70 5.30
C ILE A 154 -20.00 7.37 6.61
N ASP A 155 -19.07 7.84 7.43
CA ASP A 155 -19.35 8.58 8.66
C ASP A 155 -19.81 10.04 8.41
N GLY A 156 -19.93 10.47 7.15
CA GLY A 156 -20.28 11.85 6.78
C GLY A 156 -19.18 12.87 7.07
N LYS A 157 -17.96 12.42 7.33
CA LYS A 157 -16.79 13.25 7.65
C LYS A 157 -15.93 13.50 6.42
N PRO A 158 -15.06 14.53 6.44
CA PRO A 158 -14.02 14.72 5.42
C PRO A 158 -13.10 13.51 5.32
N LYS A 159 -12.70 13.12 4.09
CA LYS A 159 -11.87 11.94 3.78
C LYS A 159 -10.56 11.85 4.57
N ASP A 160 -10.00 12.99 4.94
CA ASP A 160 -8.75 13.15 5.66
C ASP A 160 -8.87 12.92 7.18
N THR A 161 -10.08 12.84 7.73
CA THR A 161 -10.28 12.81 9.19
C THR A 161 -9.64 11.60 9.86
N LEU A 162 -9.91 10.39 9.35
CA LEU A 162 -9.36 9.17 9.93
C LEU A 162 -7.85 9.04 9.69
N ILE A 163 -7.36 9.56 8.57
CA ILE A 163 -5.94 9.52 8.22
C ILE A 163 -5.13 10.43 9.15
N LYS A 164 -5.63 11.63 9.44
CA LYS A 164 -5.02 12.54 10.43
C LYS A 164 -4.96 11.91 11.83
N GLN A 165 -5.96 11.13 12.22
CA GLN A 165 -5.93 10.41 13.49
C GLN A 165 -4.83 9.34 13.53
N VAL A 166 -4.64 8.61 12.42
CA VAL A 166 -3.54 7.63 12.29
C VAL A 166 -2.18 8.33 12.34
N GLU A 167 -2.03 9.49 11.71
CA GLU A 167 -0.81 10.30 11.77
C GLU A 167 -0.48 10.71 13.21
N ILE A 168 -1.47 11.24 13.95
CA ILE A 168 -1.32 11.63 15.37
C ILE A 168 -0.95 10.41 16.24
N LEU A 169 -1.59 9.26 16.00
CA LEU A 169 -1.25 8.01 16.68
C LEU A 169 0.18 7.59 16.42
N TRP A 170 0.65 7.69 15.16
CA TRP A 170 2.02 7.35 14.79
C TRP A 170 3.05 8.23 15.52
N VAL A 171 2.82 9.54 15.55
CA VAL A 171 3.68 10.49 16.29
C VAL A 171 3.71 10.13 17.77
N THR A 172 2.54 9.84 18.36
CA THR A 172 2.43 9.46 19.78
C THR A 172 3.19 8.17 20.11
N VAL A 173 3.09 7.16 19.25
CA VAL A 173 3.82 5.89 19.40
C VAL A 173 5.32 6.12 19.27
N THR A 174 5.74 6.87 18.25
CA THR A 174 7.16 7.19 18.01
C THR A 174 7.76 7.96 19.19
N ASP A 175 7.04 8.95 19.73
CA ASP A 175 7.46 9.72 20.90
C ASP A 175 7.57 8.84 22.15
N LYS A 176 6.64 7.90 22.36
CA LYS A 176 6.72 6.94 23.47
C LYS A 176 7.93 6.02 23.35
N PHE A 177 8.22 5.54 22.14
CA PHE A 177 9.41 4.72 21.90
C PHE A 177 10.69 5.51 22.15
N LYS A 178 10.77 6.75 21.64
CA LYS A 178 11.93 7.63 21.84
C LYS A 178 12.18 7.90 23.33
N ARG A 179 11.13 8.25 24.10
CA ARG A 179 11.23 8.44 25.55
C ARG A 179 11.64 7.17 26.30
N LYS A 180 11.23 5.99 25.82
CA LYS A 180 11.60 4.70 26.44
C LYS A 180 13.06 4.34 26.17
N VAL A 181 13.57 4.66 24.98
CA VAL A 181 15.00 4.53 24.64
C VAL A 181 15.84 5.48 25.50
N ASP A 182 15.47 6.76 25.57
CA ASP A 182 16.19 7.76 26.38
C ASP A 182 16.10 7.47 27.90
N GLY A 183 15.03 6.79 28.35
CA GLY A 183 14.85 6.38 29.73
C GLY A 183 15.57 5.08 30.12
N THR A 184 16.12 4.34 29.16
CA THR A 184 16.89 3.10 29.41
C THR A 184 18.40 3.38 29.53
N GLU A 185 18.83 4.61 29.23
CA GLU A 185 20.23 5.07 29.40
C GLU A 185 20.52 5.70 30.79
N ARG A 186 19.69 5.44 31.82
CA ARG A 186 19.94 5.87 33.21
C ARG A 186 19.95 4.71 34.19
#